data_AF-A0A1G0WMM0-F1
#
_entry.id   AF-A0A1G0WMM0-F1
#
_cell.length_a   1.000
_cell.length_b   1.000
_cell.length_c   1.000
_cell.angle_alpha   90.00
_cell.angle_beta   90.00
_cell.angle_gamma   90.00
#
_symmetry.space_group_name_H-M   'P 1'
#
loop_
_entity.id
_entity.type
_entity.pdbx_description
1 polymer ?
#
loop_
_entity_poly.entity_id
_entity_poly.type
_entity_poly.pdbx_seq_one_letter_code
_entity_poly.pdbx_strand_id
1 'polypeptide(L)' 'MAIIKDISIDIIKKMPEECSVDDIMYELNFISKVLEGVKDADEGRYISKEELNKRINSWASSGLTGR' A
#
# COMPACT_ATOMS: atom_id res chain seq x y z
N MET A 1 -15.01 -7.80 11.09
CA MET A 1 -14.25 -6.67 10.52
C MET A 1 -13.47 -6.05 11.65
N ALA A 2 -12.16 -6.28 11.76
CA ALA A 2 -11.37 -5.42 12.65
C ALA A 2 -11.42 -4.01 12.04
N ILE A 3 -11.90 -3.05 12.82
CA ILE A 3 -12.02 -1.68 12.36
C ILE A 3 -10.58 -1.20 12.11
N ILE A 4 -10.33 -0.52 11.00
CA ILE A 4 -8.98 -0.02 10.64
C ILE A 4 -8.28 0.65 11.83
N LYS A 5 -9.05 1.38 12.65
CA LYS A 5 -8.64 1.97 13.92
C LYS A 5 -7.96 0.98 14.88
N ASP A 6 -8.54 -0.20 15.12
CA ASP A 6 -8.01 -1.16 16.08
C ASP A 6 -6.70 -1.78 15.56
N ILE A 7 -6.65 -2.09 14.26
CA ILE A 7 -5.43 -2.54 13.58
C ILE A 7 -4.33 -1.48 13.67
N SER A 8 -4.68 -0.20 13.43
CA SER A 8 -3.75 0.93 13.55
C SER A 8 -3.17 1.04 14.96
N ILE A 9 -4.00 0.90 16.00
CA ILE A 9 -3.56 0.94 17.40
C ILE A 9 -2.59 -0.22 17.70
N ASP A 10 -2.90 -1.43 17.24
CA ASP A 10 -2.06 -2.60 17.48
C ASP A 10 -0.72 -2.53 16.74
N ILE A 11 -0.69 -1.89 15.58
CA ILE A 11 0.54 -1.61 14.84
C ILE A 11 1.39 -0.58 15.61
N ILE A 12 0.79 0.56 16.00
CA ILE A 12 1.49 1.62 16.73
C ILE A 12 2.12 1.07 18.02
N LYS A 13 1.40 0.22 18.75
CA LYS A 13 1.91 -0.43 19.98
C LYS A 13 3.14 -1.33 19.77
N LYS A 14 3.38 -1.80 18.54
CA LYS A 14 4.52 -2.67 18.19
C LYS A 14 5.70 -1.89 17.60
N MET A 15 5.52 -0.59 17.36
CA MET A 15 6.58 0.26 16.82
C MET A 15 7.65 0.53 17.91
N PRO A 16 8.90 0.84 17.52
CA PRO A 16 9.92 1.28 18.46
C PRO A 16 9.50 2.57 19.19
N GLU A 17 9.88 2.71 20.46
CA GLU A 17 9.61 3.91 21.27
C GLU A 17 10.21 5.19 20.65
N GLU A 18 11.30 5.04 19.89
CA GLU A 18 12.02 6.11 19.21
C GLU A 18 11.53 6.39 17.78
N CYS A 19 10.37 5.84 17.39
CA CYS A 19 9.76 6.16 16.11
C CYS A 19 9.28 7.61 16.03
N SER A 20 9.44 8.21 14.85
CA SER A 20 8.94 9.54 14.56
C SER A 20 7.47 9.51 14.13
N VAL A 21 6.85 10.69 14.09
CA VAL A 21 5.50 10.83 13.52
C VAL A 21 5.46 10.40 12.05
N ASP A 22 6.54 10.64 11.30
CA ASP A 22 6.63 10.24 9.90
C ASP A 22 6.65 8.72 9.74
N ASP A 23 7.33 8.00 10.64
CA ASP A 23 7.33 6.54 10.67
C ASP A 23 5.93 5.99 10.94
N ILE A 24 5.21 6.59 11.90
CA ILE A 24 3.83 6.20 12.22
C ILE A 24 2.93 6.43 11.01
N MET A 25 3.04 7.58 10.36
CA MET A 25 2.25 7.88 9.15
C MET A 25 2.56 6.91 8.01
N TYR A 26 3.83 6.59 7.80
CA TYR A 26 4.26 5.62 6.79
C TYR A 26 3.61 4.26 7.03
N GLU A 27 3.71 3.75 8.25
CA GLU A 27 3.20 2.42 8.60
C GLU A 27 1.67 2.36 8.48
N LEU A 28 0.97 3.42 8.91
CA LEU A 28 -0.48 3.51 8.76
C LEU A 28 -0.92 3.58 7.29
N ASN A 29 -0.20 4.31 6.45
CA ASN A 29 -0.48 4.34 5.02
C ASN A 29 -0.20 2.97 4.38
N PHE A 30 0.90 2.32 4.76
CA PHE A 30 1.24 0.99 4.26
C PHE A 30 0.15 -0.03 4.55
N ILE A 31 -0.29 -0.15 5.82
CA ILE A 31 -1.35 -1.10 6.16
C ILE A 31 -2.69 -0.77 5.47
N SER A 32 -3.01 0.52 5.31
CA SER A 32 -4.19 0.94 4.56
C SER A 32 -4.14 0.45 3.11
N LYS A 33 -2.98 0.54 2.45
CA LYS A 33 -2.81 0.06 1.07
C LYS A 33 -2.84 -1.46 0.94
N VAL A 34 -2.32 -2.18 1.93
CA VAL A 34 -2.41 -3.65 1.97
C VAL A 34 -3.88 -4.08 2.07
N LEU A 35 -4.65 -3.48 2.99
CA LEU A 35 -6.06 -3.82 3.17
C LEU A 35 -6.92 -3.46 1.94
N GLU A 36 -6.62 -2.33 1.29
CA GLU A 36 -7.22 -1.96 0.01
C GLU A 36 -6.93 -3.01 -1.06
N GLY A 37 -5.67 -3.45 -1.19
CA GLY A 37 -5.27 -4.48 -2.14
C GLY A 37 -5.90 -5.86 -1.87
N VAL A 38 -6.08 -6.25 -0.60
CA VAL A 38 -6.81 -7.48 -0.24
C VAL A 38 -8.26 -7.39 -0.67
N LYS A 39 -8.93 -6.26 -0.38
CA LYS A 39 -10.30 -6.01 -0.81
C LYS A 39 -10.43 -6.03 -2.35
N ASP A 40 -9.47 -5.42 -3.05
CA ASP A 40 -9.44 -5.44 -4.51
C ASP A 40 -9.31 -6.88 -5.05
N ALA A 41 -8.48 -7.71 -4.43
CA ALA A 41 -8.35 -9.11 -4.81
C ALA A 41 -9.66 -9.89 -4.58
N ASP A 42 -10.30 -9.73 -3.43
CA ASP A 42 -11.57 -10.37 -3.09
C ASP A 42 -12.70 -9.95 -4.04
N GLU A 43 -12.70 -8.69 -4.47
CA GLU A 43 -13.69 -8.14 -5.40
C GLU A 43 -13.30 -8.32 -6.89
N GLY A 44 -12.25 -9.11 -7.17
CA GLY A 44 -11.80 -9.44 -8.53
C GLY A 44 -11.16 -8.27 -9.29
N ARG A 45 -10.81 -7.19 -8.60
CA ARG A 45 -10.10 -6.01 -9.15
C ARG A 45 -8.59 -6.23 -9.16
N TYR A 46 -8.13 -7.16 -9.96
CA TYR A 46 -6.71 -7.34 -10.25
C TYR A 46 -6.46 -7.38 -11.76
N ILE A 47 -5.20 -7.18 -12.15
CA ILE A 47 -4.77 -7.27 -13.53
C ILE A 47 -3.86 -8.48 -13.72
N SER A 48 -3.81 -9.00 -14.95
CA SER A 48 -2.85 -10.04 -15.30
C SER A 48 -1.42 -9.49 -15.31
N LYS A 49 -0.44 -10.39 -15.20
CA LYS A 49 0.98 -10.05 -15.35
C LYS A 49 1.29 -9.37 -16.69
N GLU A 50 0.63 -9.79 -17.77
CA GLU A 50 0.83 -9.20 -19.09
C GLU A 50 0.35 -7.74 -19.14
N GLU A 51 -0.83 -7.48 -18.57
CA GLU A 51 -1.38 -6.12 -18.47
C GLU A 51 -0.52 -5.22 -17.58
N LEU A 52 -0.02 -5.75 -16.45
CA LEU A 52 0.93 -5.04 -15.59
C LEU A 52 2.18 -4.60 -16.36
N ASN A 53 2.79 -5.50 -17.15
CA ASN A 53 3.97 -5.17 -17.94
C ASN A 53 3.70 -4.08 -18.99
N LYS A 54 2.53 -4.11 -19.64
CA LYS A 54 2.12 -3.07 -20.61
C LYS A 54 2.04 -1.70 -19.94
N ARG A 55 1.48 -1.61 -18.74
CA ARG A 55 1.38 -0.35 -17.96
C ARG A 55 2.75 0.19 -17.56
N ILE A 56 3.61 -0.67 -17.02
CA ILE A 56 4.98 -0.29 -16.62
C ILE A 56 5.77 0.27 -17.82
N ASN A 57 5.68 -0.40 -18.98
CA ASN A 57 6.35 0.05 -20.21
C ASN A 57 5.77 1.37 -20.75
N SER A 58 4.46 1.59 -20.60
CA SER A 58 3.82 2.86 -20.96
C SER A 58 4.34 4.01 -20.11
N TRP A 59 4.55 3.82 -18.81
CA TRP A 59 5.13 4.84 -17.93
C TRP A 59 6.56 5.20 -18.33
N ALA A 60 7.38 4.19 -18.63
CA ALA A 60 8.74 4.38 -19.12
C ALA A 60 8.79 5.20 -20.43
N SER A 61 7.81 4.99 -21.31
CA SER A 61 7.71 5.70 -22.58
C SER A 61 7.13 7.12 -22.43
N SER A 62 6.36 7.38 -21.37
CA SER A 62 5.71 8.67 -21.10
C SER A 62 6.62 9.70 -20.38
N GLY A 63 7.88 9.35 -20.09
CA GLY A 63 8.79 10.22 -19.35
C GLY A 63 8.47 10.35 -17.84
N LEU A 64 7.48 9.60 -17.35
CA LEU A 64 7.11 9.53 -15.92
C LEU A 64 8.04 8.63 -15.10
N THR A 65 8.93 7.89 -15.77
CA THR A 65 10.10 7.33 -15.10
C THR A 65 11.15 8.42 -15.01
N GLY A 66 11.18 9.14 -13.89
CA GLY A 66 12.24 10.08 -13.57
C GLY A 66 13.60 9.43 -13.73
N ARG A 67 14.23 9.70 -14.86
CA ARG A 67 15.69 9.80 -14.98
C ARG A 67 16.04 11.26 -14.83
#